data_AF-A0A924NJ64-F1
#
_entry.id   AF-A0A924NJ64-F1
#
_cell.length_a   1.000
_cell.length_b   1.000
_cell.length_c   1.000
_cell.angle_alpha   90.00
_cell.angle_beta   90.00
_cell.angle_gamma   90.00
#
_symmetry.space_group_name_H-M   'P 1'
#
loop_
_entity.id
_entity.type
_entity.pdbx_description
1 polymer ?
#
loop_
_entity_poly.entity_id
_entity_poly.type
_entity_poly.pdbx_seq_one_letter_code
_entity_poly.pdbx_strand_id
1 'polypeptide(L)' 'MQSDALAIFKPLHTTVSKRIRERLVARQARFFANDNIAACIMPGEIDELVDEVGAKLQDVLDSLVINT' A
#
# COMPACT_ATOMS: atom_id res chain seq x y z
N MET A 1 -5.38 5.12 -34.12
CA MET A 1 -4.43 5.84 -33.25
C MET A 1 -5.18 6.15 -31.95
N GLN A 2 -5.54 5.11 -31.18
CA GLN A 2 -4.84 4.71 -29.95
C GLN A 2 -4.68 5.88 -28.98
N SER A 3 -5.61 6.00 -28.02
CA SER A 3 -5.31 6.37 -26.64
C SER A 3 -6.60 6.43 -25.83
N ASP A 4 -7.12 5.30 -25.38
CA ASP A 4 -8.04 5.23 -24.23
C ASP A 4 -7.84 3.91 -23.46
N ALA A 5 -6.57 3.52 -23.32
CA ALA A 5 -6.14 2.28 -22.66
C ALA A 5 -5.52 2.55 -21.28
N LEU A 6 -6.08 3.48 -20.50
CA LEU A 6 -5.59 3.79 -19.14
C LEU A 6 -6.63 3.61 -18.04
N ALA A 7 -7.85 3.18 -18.37
CA ALA A 7 -8.92 2.96 -17.37
C ALA A 7 -9.06 1.50 -16.90
N ILE A 8 -8.18 0.58 -17.31
CA ILE A 8 -8.39 -0.87 -17.09
C ILE A 8 -7.78 -1.41 -15.78
N PHE A 9 -7.03 -0.62 -15.01
CA PHE A 9 -6.46 -1.11 -13.74
C PHE A 9 -6.63 -0.13 -12.57
N LYS A 10 -7.87 0.33 -12.35
CA LYS A 10 -8.23 0.80 -11.01
C LYS A 10 -8.73 -0.40 -10.23
N PRO A 11 -7.93 -1.02 -9.34
CA PRO A 11 -8.47 -2.09 -8.51
C PRO A 11 -9.61 -1.49 -7.69
N LEU A 12 -10.78 -2.13 -7.79
CA LEU A 12 -12.01 -1.77 -7.06
C LEU A 12 -11.82 -1.84 -5.53
N HIS A 13 -10.70 -2.37 -5.07
CA HIS A 13 -10.27 -2.38 -3.68
C HIS A 13 -9.13 -1.39 -3.45
N THR A 14 -9.40 -0.35 -2.68
CA THR A 14 -8.36 0.52 -2.11
C THR A 14 -7.58 -0.28 -1.07
N THR A 15 -6.28 -0.46 -1.32
CA THR A 15 -5.36 -1.16 -0.41
C THR A 15 -5.34 -0.48 0.97
N VAL A 16 -5.06 -1.23 2.03
CA VAL A 16 -5.01 -0.66 3.40
C VAL A 16 -3.97 0.47 3.48
N SER A 17 -2.84 0.32 2.81
CA SER A 17 -1.83 1.38 2.72
C SER A 17 -2.35 2.67 2.06
N LYS A 18 -3.23 2.57 1.05
CA LYS A 18 -3.88 3.74 0.42
C LYS A 18 -4.89 4.39 1.37
N ARG A 19 -5.71 3.59 2.06
CA ARG A 19 -6.66 4.12 3.06
C ARG A 19 -5.94 4.83 4.21
N ILE A 20 -4.83 4.27 4.70
CA ILE A 20 -4.00 4.91 5.74
C ILE A 20 -3.39 6.22 5.19
N ARG A 21 -2.88 6.21 3.95
CA ARG A 21 -2.34 7.41 3.30
C ARG A 21 -3.38 8.52 3.16
N GLU A 22 -4.60 8.21 2.75
CA GLU A 22 -5.70 9.18 2.65
C GLU A 22 -5.97 9.86 4.00
N ARG A 23 -5.94 9.09 5.10
CA ARG A 23 -6.10 9.64 6.46
C ARG A 23 -4.93 10.50 6.92
N LEU A 24 -3.70 10.12 6.59
CA LEU A 24 -2.52 10.92 6.88
C LEU A 24 -2.58 12.27 6.16
N VAL A 25 -2.97 12.27 4.87
CA VAL A 25 -3.14 13.49 4.06
C VAL A 25 -4.28 14.36 4.60
N ALA A 26 -5.44 13.77 4.92
CA ALA A 26 -6.59 14.50 5.46
C ALA A 26 -6.27 15.19 6.80
N ARG A 27 -5.33 14.63 7.58
CA ARG A 27 -4.85 15.21 8.85
C ARG A 27 -3.66 16.15 8.69
N GLN A 28 -3.16 16.36 7.47
CA GLN A 28 -1.90 17.05 7.21
C GLN A 28 -0.74 16.50 8.07
N ALA A 29 -0.78 15.21 8.37
CA ALA A 29 0.26 14.54 9.15
C ALA A 29 1.49 14.31 8.28
N ARG A 30 2.68 14.37 8.88
CA ARG A 30 3.91 13.88 8.24
C ARG A 30 3.88 12.36 8.18
N PHE A 31 4.33 11.79 7.07
CA PHE A 31 4.45 10.35 6.87
C PHE A 31 5.63 10.03 5.96
N PHE A 32 6.74 10.74 6.18
CA PHE A 32 7.97 10.45 5.48
C PHE A 32 8.58 9.14 6.04
N ALA A 33 9.78 8.80 5.58
CA ALA A 33 10.50 7.65 6.13
C ALA A 33 10.58 7.73 7.67
N ASN A 34 10.60 6.58 8.34
CA ASN A 34 10.72 6.43 9.80
C ASN A 34 9.67 7.18 10.67
N ASP A 35 8.71 7.89 10.08
CA ASP A 35 7.61 8.50 10.82
C ASP A 35 6.64 7.41 11.28
N ASN A 36 6.19 7.51 12.53
CA ASN A 36 5.18 6.60 13.07
C ASN A 36 3.78 6.99 12.55
N ILE A 37 3.12 6.07 11.86
CA ILE A 37 1.78 6.24 11.29
C ILE A 37 0.65 5.68 12.17
N ALA A 38 0.96 5.12 13.35
CA ALA A 38 0.01 4.39 14.20
C ALA A 38 -1.26 5.19 14.54
N ALA A 39 -1.14 6.51 14.68
CA ALA A 39 -2.28 7.40 14.94
C ALA A 39 -3.36 7.38 13.84
N CYS A 40 -3.03 6.93 12.62
CA CYS A 40 -3.93 6.86 11.46
C CYS A 40 -4.32 5.42 11.09
N ILE A 41 -3.96 4.43 11.90
CA ILE A 41 -4.32 3.03 11.72
C ILE A 41 -5.57 2.73 12.56
N MET A 42 -6.57 2.04 12.00
CA MET A 42 -7.75 1.57 12.72
C MET A 42 -7.59 0.11 13.18
N PRO A 43 -8.41 -0.35 14.16
CA PRO A 43 -8.43 -1.75 14.56
C PRO A 43 -8.63 -2.70 13.36
N GLY A 44 -7.86 -3.78 13.30
CA GLY A 44 -7.86 -4.75 12.19
C GLY A 44 -6.98 -4.37 11.00
N GLU A 45 -6.62 -3.10 10.84
CA GLU A 45 -5.82 -2.66 9.68
C GLU A 45 -4.33 -2.98 9.81
N ILE A 46 -3.85 -3.28 11.03
CA ILE A 46 -2.48 -3.75 11.24
C ILE A 46 -2.28 -5.09 10.54
N ASP A 47 -3.21 -6.03 10.72
CA ASP A 47 -3.10 -7.37 10.13
C ASP A 47 -3.18 -7.30 8.61
N GLU A 48 -4.12 -6.52 8.08
CA GLU A 48 -4.20 -6.25 6.63
C GLU A 48 -2.91 -5.60 6.08
N LEU A 49 -2.28 -4.71 6.85
CA LEU A 49 -1.06 -4.04 6.42
C LEU A 49 0.14 -5.00 6.43
N VAL A 50 0.19 -5.91 7.40
CA VAL A 50 1.18 -6.99 7.45
C VAL A 50 1.04 -7.90 6.23
N ASP A 51 -0.18 -8.32 5.89
CA ASP A 51 -0.44 -9.13 4.71
C ASP A 51 -0.05 -8.41 3.41
N GLU A 52 -0.42 -7.13 3.27
CA GLU A 52 -0.07 -6.32 2.09
C GLU A 52 1.44 -6.16 1.94
N VAL A 53 2.16 -5.91 3.04
CA VAL A 53 3.63 -5.77 3.02
C VAL A 53 4.30 -7.11 2.76
N GLY A 54 3.82 -8.20 3.36
CA GLY A 54 4.34 -9.55 3.17
C GLY A 54 4.30 -9.97 1.70
N ALA A 55 3.15 -9.78 1.03
CA ALA A 55 3.01 -10.09 -0.38
C ALA A 55 4.00 -9.28 -1.25
N LYS A 56 4.15 -7.98 -1.00
CA LYS A 56 5.10 -7.13 -1.75
C LYS A 56 6.55 -7.52 -1.51
N LEU A 57 6.90 -7.95 -0.29
CA LEU A 57 8.25 -8.44 0.00
C LEU A 57 8.52 -9.76 -0.72
N GLN A 58 7.54 -10.65 -0.81
CA GLN A 58 7.66 -11.87 -1.62
C GLN A 58 7.94 -11.53 -3.09
N ASP A 59 7.17 -10.61 -3.68
CA ASP A 59 7.40 -10.17 -5.07
C ASP A 59 8.82 -9.61 -5.31
N VAL A 60 9.38 -8.90 -4.31
CA VAL A 60 10.76 -8.42 -4.34
C VAL A 60 11.75 -9.58 -4.31
N LEU A 61 11.54 -10.58 -3.45
CA LEU A 61 12.40 -11.76 -3.37
C LEU A 61 12.39 -12.55 -4.67
N ASP A 62 11.21 -12.74 -5.27
CA ASP A 62 11.05 -13.40 -6.57
C ASP A 62 11.80 -12.64 -7.67
N SER A 63 11.78 -11.31 -7.63
CA SER A 63 12.52 -10.45 -8.57
C SER A 63 14.03 -10.52 -8.43
N LEU A 64 14.55 -10.91 -7.25
CA LEU A 64 15.98 -11.11 -7.03
C LEU A 64 16.48 -12.46 -7.57
N VAL A 65 15.61 -13.26 -8.22
CA VAL A 65 15.93 -14.61 -8.74
C VAL A 65 16.55 -15.48 -7.63
N ILE A 66 16.10 -15.27 -6.40
CA ILE A 66 16.52 -16.07 -5.26
C ILE A 66 15.65 -17.32 -5.31
N ASN A 67 16.23 -18.47 -5.68
CA ASN A 67 15.56 -19.76 -5.50
C ASN A 67 15.23 -19.90 -4.01
N THR A 68 13.94 -19.95 -3.68
CA THR A 68 13.42 -20.28 -2.35
C THR A 68 12.68 -21.59 -2.39
#